data_AF-A0A352GLN8-F1
#
_entry.id   AF-A0A352GLN8-F1
#
_cell.length_a   1.000
_cell.length_b   1.000
_cell.length_c   1.000
_cell.angle_alpha   90.00
_cell.angle_beta   90.00
_cell.angle_gamma   90.00
#
_symmetry.space_group_name_H-M   'P 1'
#
loop_
_entity.id
_entity.type
_entity.pdbx_description
1 polymer ?
#
loop_
_entity_poly.entity_id
_entity_poly.type
_entity_poly.pdbx_seq_one_letter_code
_entity_poly.pdbx_strand_id
1 'polypeptide(L)'
;MANTQNPDMTPGLVNAYEPGEHPDWPAPSSVKGPVHWIKTNLFGSVTNTLLTLLTIYLLYKIIPAMVDWMFIDAAYTGTSRKDCEAQASGACWAFIGTRLQLFIYGFYPEAERWRVNLTAILLFVALAPVLYDNVPHRGKALIFTVLYPLIAGVLLVGGIFGLEYVATDQFGGLMLNVIIGVTGIAFSLPIGICLALGR
;
A
#
# COMPACT_ATOMS: atom_id res chain seq x y z
N MET A 1 -16.50 -20.44 60.16
CA MET A 1 -16.74 -19.15 60.83
C MET A 1 -17.02 -18.12 59.75
N ALA A 2 -18.15 -17.42 59.91
CA ALA A 2 -18.79 -16.37 59.10
C ALA A 2 -18.08 -15.87 57.82
N ASN A 3 -18.75 -16.02 56.67
CA ASN A 3 -18.49 -15.19 55.49
C ASN A 3 -19.41 -13.97 55.55
N THR A 4 -18.83 -12.78 55.62
CA THR A 4 -19.49 -11.48 55.66
C THR A 4 -20.20 -11.21 54.34
N GLN A 5 -21.52 -11.10 54.42
CA GLN A 5 -22.42 -10.83 53.31
C GLN A 5 -22.24 -9.37 52.83
N ASN A 6 -21.71 -9.21 51.62
CA ASN A 6 -21.67 -7.93 50.91
C ASN A 6 -23.12 -7.58 50.47
N PRO A 7 -23.71 -6.46 50.92
CA PRO A 7 -25.16 -6.25 50.86
C PRO A 7 -25.71 -5.79 49.49
N ASP A 8 -24.90 -5.71 48.44
CA ASP A 8 -25.32 -5.10 47.17
C ASP A 8 -25.51 -6.07 45.99
N MET A 9 -25.69 -7.37 46.29
CA MET A 9 -25.92 -8.40 45.28
C MET A 9 -27.38 -8.82 45.29
N THR A 10 -28.06 -8.63 44.16
CA THR A 10 -29.42 -9.10 43.90
C THR A 10 -29.59 -10.56 44.35
N PRO A 11 -30.57 -10.88 45.21
CA PRO A 11 -30.70 -12.20 45.79
C PRO A 11 -31.28 -13.17 44.75
N GLY A 12 -30.42 -13.87 44.01
CA GLY A 12 -30.90 -14.91 43.08
C GLY A 12 -29.89 -15.61 42.16
N LEU A 13 -28.64 -15.12 42.03
CA LEU A 13 -27.74 -15.62 40.97
C LEU A 13 -26.46 -16.32 41.47
N VAL A 14 -26.40 -16.72 42.74
CA VAL A 14 -25.15 -17.25 43.32
C VAL A 14 -24.86 -18.71 42.89
N ASN A 15 -25.80 -19.42 42.26
CA ASN A 15 -25.63 -20.84 41.85
C ASN A 15 -26.33 -21.20 40.53
N ALA A 16 -26.25 -20.36 39.49
CA ALA A 16 -27.00 -20.63 38.24
C ALA A 16 -26.35 -21.69 37.32
N TYR A 17 -25.05 -22.00 37.48
CA TYR A 17 -24.31 -22.92 36.60
C TYR A 17 -23.25 -23.70 37.38
N GLU A 18 -23.04 -24.97 37.04
CA GLU A 18 -21.94 -25.78 37.58
C GLU A 18 -20.58 -25.27 37.05
N PRO A 19 -19.47 -25.42 37.80
CA PRO A 19 -18.14 -24.98 37.34
C PRO A 19 -17.76 -25.64 36.00
N GLY A 20 -17.80 -24.85 34.92
CA GLY A 20 -17.51 -25.30 33.55
C GLY A 20 -18.70 -25.24 32.58
N GLU A 21 -19.93 -25.07 33.07
CA GLU A 21 -21.16 -25.00 32.25
C GLU A 21 -21.70 -23.58 32.06
N HIS A 22 -20.82 -22.57 32.13
CA HIS A 22 -21.22 -21.20 31.87
C HIS A 22 -21.38 -20.98 30.34
N PRO A 23 -22.46 -20.33 29.88
CA PRO A 23 -22.59 -19.97 28.48
C PRO A 23 -21.43 -19.06 28.06
N ASP A 24 -20.94 -19.17 26.82
CA ASP A 24 -19.96 -18.23 26.27
C ASP A 24 -20.60 -16.86 26.08
N TRP A 25 -20.38 -15.95 27.03
CA TRP A 25 -20.88 -14.58 26.94
C TRP A 25 -20.02 -13.78 25.96
N PRO A 26 -20.60 -12.85 25.19
CA PRO A 26 -19.79 -11.96 24.37
C PRO A 26 -18.82 -11.21 25.28
N ALA A 27 -17.52 -11.27 24.96
CA ALA A 27 -16.51 -10.60 25.78
C ALA A 27 -16.90 -9.13 26.04
N PRO A 28 -16.66 -8.61 27.25
CA PRO A 28 -17.08 -7.27 27.64
C PRO A 28 -16.66 -6.22 26.61
N SER A 29 -17.52 -5.24 26.34
CA SER A 29 -17.24 -4.14 25.40
C SER A 29 -16.01 -3.31 25.80
N SER A 30 -15.53 -3.44 27.04
CA SER A 30 -14.28 -2.85 27.52
C SER A 30 -13.01 -3.53 26.99
N VAL A 31 -13.11 -4.75 26.42
CA VAL A 31 -12.00 -5.59 25.94
C VAL A 31 -12.03 -5.76 24.41
N LYS A 32 -13.04 -5.20 23.74
CA LYS A 32 -13.20 -5.27 22.28
C LYS A 32 -13.48 -3.89 21.69
N GLY A 33 -13.16 -3.74 20.41
CA GLY A 33 -13.51 -2.56 19.62
C GLY A 33 -12.42 -1.48 19.53
N PRO A 34 -12.68 -0.43 18.72
CA PRO A 34 -11.67 0.55 18.34
C PRO A 34 -11.08 1.33 19.52
N VAL A 35 -11.90 1.66 20.52
CA VAL A 35 -11.47 2.43 21.69
C VAL A 35 -10.51 1.63 22.57
N HIS A 36 -10.79 0.33 22.78
CA HIS A 36 -9.87 -0.56 23.49
C HIS A 36 -8.55 -0.68 22.71
N TRP A 37 -8.61 -0.86 21.38
CA TRP A 37 -7.43 -0.94 20.54
C TRP A 37 -6.53 0.31 20.64
N ILE A 38 -7.12 1.51 20.61
CA ILE A 38 -6.38 2.78 20.74
C ILE A 38 -5.67 2.85 22.11
N LYS A 39 -6.39 2.55 23.20
CA LYS A 39 -5.81 2.60 24.55
C LYS A 39 -4.67 1.60 24.72
N THR A 40 -4.83 0.39 24.20
CA THR A 40 -3.83 -0.67 24.36
C THR A 40 -2.62 -0.51 23.43
N ASN A 41 -2.81 -0.01 22.20
CA ASN A 41 -1.71 0.10 21.22
C ASN A 41 -1.05 1.49 21.22
N LEU A 42 -1.83 2.57 21.09
CA LEU A 42 -1.29 3.94 21.00
C LEU A 42 -0.88 4.49 22.37
N PHE A 43 -1.64 4.17 23.42
CA PHE A 43 -1.43 4.70 24.78
C PHE A 43 -1.09 3.64 25.82
N GLY A 44 -0.73 2.43 25.39
CA GLY A 44 -0.51 1.29 26.30
C GLY A 44 0.74 1.40 27.18
N SER A 45 1.67 2.29 26.82
CA SER A 45 2.87 2.60 27.60
C SER A 45 3.17 4.10 27.56
N VAL A 46 3.99 4.58 28.51
CA VAL A 46 4.44 5.97 28.54
C VAL A 46 5.21 6.32 27.25
N THR A 47 6.08 5.42 26.78
CA THR A 47 6.81 5.59 25.52
C THR A 47 5.87 5.69 24.32
N ASN A 48 4.88 4.80 24.21
CA ASN A 48 3.92 4.83 23.10
C ASN A 48 3.08 6.11 23.14
N THR A 49 2.70 6.55 24.33
CA THR A 49 1.96 7.81 24.51
C THR A 49 2.78 9.00 24.04
N LEU A 50 4.04 9.10 24.47
CA LEU A 50 4.93 10.19 24.04
C LEU A 50 5.18 10.17 22.53
N LEU A 51 5.46 9.00 21.95
CA LEU A 51 5.68 8.86 20.50
C LEU A 51 4.42 9.18 19.70
N THR A 52 3.25 8.76 20.19
CA THR A 52 1.95 9.07 19.57
C THR A 52 1.68 10.56 19.60
N LEU A 53 1.84 11.23 20.74
CA LEU A 53 1.64 12.68 20.86
C LEU A 53 2.65 13.46 20.00
N LEU A 54 3.92 13.04 19.98
CA LEU A 54 4.93 13.63 19.12
C LEU A 54 4.57 13.48 17.64
N THR A 55 4.13 12.29 17.22
CA THR A 55 3.70 12.03 15.83
C THR A 55 2.52 12.90 15.46
N ILE A 56 1.50 12.98 16.32
CA ILE A 56 0.33 13.85 16.09
C ILE A 56 0.76 15.32 15.97
N TYR A 57 1.68 15.78 16.82
CA TYR A 57 2.21 17.14 16.76
C TYR A 57 2.97 17.41 15.46
N LEU A 58 3.83 16.49 15.01
CA LEU A 58 4.55 16.60 13.74
C LEU A 58 3.57 16.61 12.56
N LEU A 59 2.57 15.72 12.55
CA LEU A 59 1.54 15.70 11.51
C LEU A 59 0.74 17.01 11.49
N TYR A 60 0.38 17.54 12.66
CA TYR A 60 -0.30 18.82 12.78
C TYR A 60 0.52 19.99 12.20
N LYS A 61 1.85 19.92 12.26
CA LYS A 61 2.73 20.93 11.67
C LYS A 61 2.98 20.72 10.17
N ILE A 62 3.20 19.47 9.76
CA ILE A 62 3.62 19.12 8.40
C ILE A 62 2.44 19.12 7.43
N ILE A 63 1.30 18.53 7.83
CA ILE A 63 0.16 18.35 6.91
C ILE A 63 -0.37 19.70 6.40
N PRO A 64 -0.65 20.71 7.25
CA PRO A 64 -1.15 21.99 6.75
C PRO A 64 -0.16 22.66 5.80
N ALA A 65 1.13 22.69 6.14
CA ALA A 65 2.16 23.26 5.28
C ALA A 65 2.27 22.54 3.92
N MET A 66 2.16 21.21 3.91
CA MET A 66 2.15 20.43 2.67
C MET A 66 0.88 20.67 1.85
N VAL A 67 -0.29 20.77 2.49
CA VAL A 67 -1.56 21.04 1.81
C VAL A 67 -1.56 22.44 1.21
N ASP A 68 -1.07 23.42 1.97
CA ASP A 68 -0.95 24.80 1.51
C ASP A 68 -0.03 24.88 0.29
N TRP A 69 1.16 24.28 0.37
CA TRP A 69 2.12 24.27 -0.73
C TRP A 69 1.64 23.48 -1.96
N MET A 70 1.01 22.32 -1.74
CA MET A 70 0.65 21.40 -2.82
C MET A 70 -0.65 21.79 -3.52
N PHE A 71 -1.62 22.37 -2.81
CA PHE A 71 -2.96 22.59 -3.35
C PHE A 71 -3.45 24.04 -3.27
N ILE A 72 -3.18 24.74 -2.17
CA ILE A 72 -3.77 26.06 -1.93
C ILE A 72 -2.97 27.15 -2.65
N ASP A 73 -1.68 27.24 -2.40
CA ASP A 73 -0.76 28.18 -3.04
C ASP A 73 0.01 27.50 -4.20
N ALA A 74 -0.72 26.80 -5.07
CA ALA A 74 -0.13 26.06 -6.19
C ALA A 74 -0.47 26.72 -7.54
N ALA A 75 0.49 26.73 -8.46
CA ALA A 75 0.32 27.21 -9.82
C ALA A 75 -0.17 26.09 -10.74
N TYR A 76 -1.44 26.16 -11.14
CA TYR A 76 -2.07 25.19 -12.04
C TYR A 76 -1.87 25.51 -13.52
N THR A 77 -1.56 26.76 -13.84
CA THR A 77 -1.34 27.27 -15.19
C THR A 77 0.02 27.93 -15.31
N GLY A 78 0.65 27.82 -16.49
CA GLY A 78 1.89 28.50 -16.77
C GLY A 78 2.69 27.83 -17.87
N THR A 79 3.42 28.63 -18.64
CA THR A 79 4.23 28.15 -19.78
C THR A 79 5.70 27.90 -19.42
N SER A 80 6.15 28.43 -18.28
CA SER A 80 7.51 28.25 -17.77
C SER A 80 7.54 28.24 -16.26
N ARG A 81 8.63 27.78 -15.67
CA ARG A 81 8.82 27.79 -14.21
C ARG A 81 8.70 29.21 -13.63
N LYS A 82 9.22 30.23 -14.32
CA LYS A 82 9.14 31.63 -13.88
C LYS A 82 7.70 32.15 -13.85
N ASP A 83 6.88 31.66 -14.77
CA ASP A 83 5.46 32.00 -14.84
C ASP A 83 4.69 31.39 -13.65
N CYS A 84 4.99 30.13 -13.30
CA CYS A 84 4.48 29.51 -12.08
C CYS A 84 4.90 30.26 -10.80
N GLU A 85 6.20 30.60 -10.66
CA GLU A 85 6.74 31.30 -9.48
C GLU A 85 6.18 32.73 -9.32
N ALA A 86 5.72 33.35 -10.41
CA ALA A 86 5.05 34.65 -10.36
C ALA A 86 3.58 34.57 -9.90
N GLN A 87 2.94 33.40 -10.09
CA GLN A 87 1.53 33.19 -9.75
C GLN A 87 1.34 32.62 -8.33
N ALA A 88 2.25 31.76 -7.89
CA ALA A 88 2.17 31.09 -6.59
C ALA A 88 3.57 30.71 -6.09
N SER A 89 3.73 30.61 -4.76
CA SER A 89 5.02 30.21 -4.16
C SER A 89 5.15 28.71 -3.93
N GLY A 90 4.05 27.95 -4.10
CA GLY A 90 4.01 26.51 -3.92
C GLY A 90 4.29 25.67 -5.17
N ALA A 91 3.57 24.57 -5.31
CA ALA A 91 3.80 23.57 -6.37
C ALA A 91 3.39 24.09 -7.77
N CYS A 92 4.19 23.81 -8.80
CA CYS A 92 3.86 24.11 -10.20
C CYS A 92 3.27 22.87 -10.90
N TRP A 93 1.95 22.70 -10.82
CA TRP A 93 1.24 21.59 -11.46
C TRP A 93 1.24 21.67 -12.99
N ALA A 94 1.32 22.88 -13.56
CA ALA A 94 1.42 23.08 -15.01
C ALA A 94 2.64 22.36 -15.61
N PHE A 95 3.79 22.40 -14.91
CA PHE A 95 4.99 21.70 -15.33
C PHE A 95 4.86 20.18 -15.19
N ILE A 96 4.27 19.71 -14.08
CA ILE A 96 4.06 18.27 -13.85
C ILE A 96 3.14 17.69 -14.93
N GLY A 97 2.03 18.37 -15.25
CA GLY A 97 1.09 17.93 -16.28
C GLY A 97 1.72 17.84 -17.67
N THR A 98 2.54 18.83 -18.04
CA THR A 98 3.22 18.85 -19.35
C THR A 98 4.35 17.82 -19.46
N ARG A 99 4.98 17.44 -18.35
CA ARG A 99 6.09 16.46 -18.32
C ARG A 99 5.69 15.08 -17.81
N LEU A 100 4.40 14.87 -17.50
CA LEU A 100 3.90 13.60 -16.94
C LEU A 100 4.24 12.39 -17.82
N GLN A 101 4.20 12.55 -19.14
CA GLN A 101 4.57 11.49 -20.09
C GLN A 101 6.02 11.02 -19.88
N LEU A 102 6.95 11.94 -19.64
CA LEU A 102 8.35 11.62 -19.34
C LEU A 102 8.49 10.95 -17.96
N PHE A 103 7.71 11.37 -16.97
CA PHE A 103 7.70 10.73 -15.64
C PHE A 103 7.12 9.32 -15.66
N ILE A 104 6.17 9.01 -16.53
CA ILE A 104 5.56 7.67 -16.62
C ILE A 104 6.40 6.75 -17.51
N TYR A 105 6.68 7.18 -18.74
CA TYR A 105 7.27 6.34 -19.79
C TYR A 105 8.77 6.52 -19.97
N GLY A 106 9.40 7.54 -19.37
CA GLY A 106 10.80 7.86 -19.65
C GLY A 106 10.99 8.29 -21.11
N PHE A 107 12.06 7.80 -21.74
CA PHE A 107 12.38 8.07 -23.15
C PHE A 107 11.81 7.02 -24.11
N TYR A 108 10.86 6.21 -23.65
CA TYR A 108 10.24 5.16 -24.46
C TYR A 108 9.51 5.76 -25.69
N PRO A 109 9.71 5.23 -26.91
CA PRO A 109 9.14 5.78 -28.14
C PRO A 109 7.61 5.91 -28.08
N GLU A 110 7.07 7.03 -28.54
CA GLU A 110 5.63 7.33 -28.41
C GLU A 110 4.76 6.27 -29.09
N ALA A 111 5.17 5.82 -30.28
CA ALA A 111 4.47 4.81 -31.05
C ALA A 111 4.35 3.47 -30.33
N GLU A 112 5.27 3.17 -29.40
CA GLU A 112 5.34 1.88 -28.70
C GLU A 112 4.87 1.95 -27.25
N ARG A 113 4.42 3.12 -26.76
CA ARG A 113 3.89 3.29 -25.39
C ARG A 113 2.71 2.39 -25.07
N TRP A 114 1.98 1.92 -26.07
CA TRP A 114 0.91 0.94 -25.87
C TRP A 114 1.42 -0.35 -25.20
N ARG A 115 2.68 -0.75 -25.45
CA ARG A 115 3.32 -1.91 -24.80
C ARG A 115 3.45 -1.69 -23.30
N VAL A 116 3.84 -0.48 -22.89
CA VAL A 116 3.93 -0.09 -21.47
C VAL A 116 2.56 -0.12 -20.81
N ASN A 117 1.55 0.45 -21.46
CA ASN A 117 0.18 0.41 -20.93
C ASN A 117 -0.36 -1.02 -20.84
N LEU A 118 -0.08 -1.86 -21.83
CA LEU A 118 -0.45 -3.26 -21.81
C LEU A 118 0.25 -4.01 -20.68
N THR A 119 1.55 -3.78 -20.45
CA THR A 119 2.23 -4.36 -19.27
C THR A 119 1.58 -3.93 -17.97
N ALA A 120 1.25 -2.65 -17.79
CA ALA A 120 0.60 -2.17 -16.58
C ALA A 120 -0.77 -2.84 -16.37
N ILE A 121 -1.57 -3.00 -17.42
CA ILE A 121 -2.86 -3.72 -17.34
C ILE A 121 -2.63 -5.19 -16.95
N LEU A 122 -1.69 -5.86 -17.62
CA LEU A 122 -1.36 -7.25 -17.32
C LEU A 122 -0.81 -7.42 -15.89
N LEU A 123 -0.12 -6.42 -15.34
CA LEU A 123 0.32 -6.42 -13.95
C LEU A 123 -0.87 -6.50 -13.00
N PHE A 124 -1.90 -5.68 -13.21
CA PHE A 124 -3.11 -5.72 -12.37
C PHE A 124 -3.83 -7.07 -12.49
N VAL A 125 -3.85 -7.66 -13.69
CA VAL A 125 -4.39 -9.01 -13.90
C VAL A 125 -3.55 -10.07 -13.18
N ALA A 126 -2.23 -9.96 -13.23
CA ALA A 126 -1.30 -10.86 -12.52
C ALA A 126 -1.41 -10.71 -11.00
N LEU A 127 -1.75 -9.52 -10.50
CA LEU A 127 -1.88 -9.22 -9.08
C LEU A 127 -3.21 -9.72 -8.49
N ALA A 128 -4.28 -9.76 -9.30
CA ALA A 128 -5.61 -10.18 -8.86
C ALA A 128 -5.65 -11.55 -8.12
N PRO A 129 -5.07 -12.66 -8.62
CA PRO A 129 -5.10 -13.96 -7.93
C PRO A 129 -4.21 -14.03 -6.67
N VAL A 130 -3.31 -13.05 -6.49
CA VAL A 130 -2.47 -12.90 -5.31
C VAL A 130 -3.22 -12.16 -4.21
N LEU A 131 -3.95 -11.10 -4.57
CA LEU A 131 -4.70 -10.27 -3.61
C LEU A 131 -6.06 -10.87 -3.22
N TYR A 132 -6.68 -11.64 -4.11
CA TYR A 132 -8.02 -12.18 -3.90
C TYR A 132 -8.04 -13.70 -4.05
N ASP A 133 -8.58 -14.40 -3.05
CA ASP A 133 -8.70 -15.86 -3.07
C ASP A 133 -9.85 -16.36 -3.96
N ASN A 134 -10.87 -15.54 -4.19
CA ASN A 134 -12.10 -15.91 -4.92
C ASN A 134 -12.05 -15.68 -6.44
N VAL A 135 -10.85 -15.66 -7.04
CA VAL A 135 -10.69 -15.44 -8.49
C VAL A 135 -10.98 -16.74 -9.25
N PRO A 136 -11.82 -16.71 -10.32
CA PRO A 136 -12.10 -17.90 -11.10
C PRO A 136 -10.81 -18.48 -11.69
N HIS A 137 -10.66 -19.82 -11.62
CA HIS A 137 -9.47 -20.54 -12.11
C HIS A 137 -8.14 -20.09 -11.47
N ARG A 138 -8.16 -19.70 -10.18
CA ARG A 138 -7.00 -19.18 -9.44
C ARG A 138 -5.69 -19.94 -9.68
N GLY A 139 -5.70 -21.27 -9.71
CA GLY A 139 -4.48 -22.06 -9.95
C GLY A 139 -3.78 -21.72 -11.27
N LYS A 140 -4.53 -21.54 -12.36
CA LYS A 140 -3.98 -21.11 -13.66
C LYS A 140 -3.56 -19.64 -13.64
N ALA A 141 -4.31 -18.79 -12.95
CA ALA A 141 -4.01 -17.37 -12.81
C ALA A 141 -2.69 -17.15 -12.02
N LEU A 142 -2.40 -17.97 -11.01
CA LEU A 142 -1.12 -17.93 -10.29
C LEU A 142 0.07 -18.30 -11.18
N ILE A 143 -0.10 -19.23 -12.13
CA ILE A 143 0.95 -19.53 -13.12
C ILE A 143 1.23 -18.28 -13.97
N PHE A 144 0.19 -17.56 -14.39
CA PHE A 144 0.35 -16.30 -15.10
C PHE A 144 1.12 -15.27 -14.26
N THR A 145 0.82 -15.14 -12.96
CA THR A 145 1.57 -14.27 -12.05
C THR A 145 3.06 -14.58 -12.01
N VAL A 146 3.41 -15.86 -11.92
CA VAL A 146 4.82 -16.29 -11.88
C VAL A 146 5.54 -16.01 -13.21
N LEU A 147 4.85 -16.17 -14.34
CA LEU A 147 5.40 -15.91 -15.67
C LEU A 147 5.40 -14.43 -16.05
N TYR A 148 4.61 -13.60 -15.38
CA TYR A 148 4.40 -12.20 -15.72
C TYR A 148 5.69 -11.38 -15.87
N PRO A 149 6.71 -11.46 -14.98
CA PRO A 149 7.95 -10.69 -15.14
C PRO A 149 8.68 -10.99 -16.47
N LEU A 150 8.65 -12.25 -16.91
CA LEU A 150 9.23 -12.65 -18.20
C LEU A 150 8.41 -12.11 -19.37
N ILE A 151 7.07 -12.22 -19.30
CA ILE A 151 6.16 -11.69 -20.30
C ILE A 151 6.33 -10.17 -20.44
N ALA A 152 6.41 -9.46 -19.32
CA ALA A 152 6.62 -8.01 -19.29
C ALA A 152 7.99 -7.63 -19.89
N GLY A 153 9.06 -8.35 -19.54
CA GLY A 153 10.39 -8.12 -20.11
C GLY A 153 10.41 -8.28 -21.63
N VAL A 154 9.82 -9.36 -22.15
CA VAL A 154 9.70 -9.61 -23.59
C VAL A 154 8.89 -8.52 -24.28
N LEU A 155 7.75 -8.14 -23.70
CA LEU A 155 6.85 -7.16 -24.30
C LEU A 155 7.49 -5.77 -24.39
N LEU A 156 8.31 -5.40 -23.40
CA LEU A 156 8.88 -4.05 -23.31
C LEU A 156 10.18 -3.89 -24.10
N VAL A 157 11.06 -4.90 -24.08
CA VAL A 157 12.31 -4.86 -24.86
C VAL A 157 12.02 -5.09 -26.34
N GLY A 158 11.04 -5.94 -26.66
CA GLY A 158 10.73 -6.30 -28.05
C GLY A 158 11.88 -7.08 -28.71
N GLY A 159 11.99 -6.97 -30.04
CA GLY A 159 13.03 -7.67 -30.82
C GLY A 159 12.69 -9.12 -31.20
N ILE A 160 11.58 -9.66 -30.69
CA ILE A 160 11.05 -10.98 -31.03
C ILE A 160 9.56 -10.86 -31.43
N PHE A 161 9.05 -11.82 -32.21
CA PHE A 161 7.68 -11.81 -32.75
C PHE A 161 7.33 -10.61 -33.65
N GLY A 162 8.32 -9.97 -34.28
CA GLY A 162 8.12 -8.82 -35.16
C GLY A 162 7.93 -7.49 -34.43
N LEU A 163 8.14 -7.45 -33.11
CA LEU A 163 8.13 -6.21 -32.33
C LEU A 163 9.42 -5.43 -32.57
N GLU A 164 9.30 -4.11 -32.78
CA GLU A 164 10.43 -3.19 -32.77
C GLU A 164 11.24 -3.34 -31.48
N TYR A 165 12.56 -3.43 -31.61
CA TYR A 165 13.46 -3.51 -30.46
C TYR A 165 13.63 -2.13 -29.84
N VAL A 166 13.31 -2.00 -28.56
CA VAL A 166 13.50 -0.78 -27.79
C VAL A 166 14.61 -1.02 -26.79
N ALA A 167 15.68 -0.23 -26.90
CA ALA A 167 16.85 -0.37 -26.05
C ALA A 167 16.53 0.05 -24.60
N THR A 168 17.14 -0.66 -23.65
CA THR A 168 16.87 -0.50 -22.21
C THR A 168 17.38 0.82 -21.63
N ASP A 169 18.24 1.55 -22.34
CA ASP A 169 18.70 2.90 -22.01
C ASP A 169 17.59 3.95 -22.13
N GLN A 170 16.55 3.66 -22.93
CA GLN A 170 15.38 4.52 -23.07
C GLN A 170 14.34 4.31 -21.96
N PHE A 171 14.53 3.27 -21.14
CA PHE A 171 13.58 2.95 -20.07
C PHE A 171 13.80 3.94 -18.93
N GLY A 172 12.71 4.42 -18.34
CA GLY A 172 12.81 5.36 -17.23
C GLY A 172 11.48 5.59 -16.54
N GLY A 173 11.49 6.58 -15.65
CA GLY A 173 10.30 7.01 -14.94
C GLY A 173 9.67 5.92 -14.06
N LEU A 174 8.36 6.02 -13.89
CA LEU A 174 7.55 5.13 -13.08
C LEU A 174 7.57 3.69 -13.62
N MET A 175 7.52 3.54 -14.95
CA MET A 175 7.58 2.24 -15.61
C MET A 175 8.80 1.42 -15.14
N LEU A 176 10.00 1.99 -15.23
CA LEU A 176 11.25 1.29 -14.86
C LEU A 176 11.23 0.85 -13.38
N ASN A 177 10.80 1.74 -12.49
CA ASN A 177 10.70 1.46 -11.07
C ASN A 177 9.72 0.30 -10.77
N VAL A 178 8.55 0.31 -11.40
CA VAL A 178 7.55 -0.75 -11.24
C VAL A 178 8.08 -2.09 -11.74
N ILE A 179 8.73 -2.11 -12.90
CA ILE A 179 9.27 -3.35 -13.49
C ILE A 179 10.35 -3.95 -12.58
N ILE A 180 11.32 -3.14 -12.14
CA ILE A 180 12.39 -3.59 -11.25
C ILE A 180 11.81 -4.08 -9.92
N GLY A 181 10.84 -3.36 -9.35
CA GLY A 181 10.17 -3.73 -8.11
C GLY A 181 9.43 -5.07 -8.24
N VAL A 182 8.58 -5.23 -9.25
CA VAL A 182 7.82 -6.47 -9.48
C VAL A 182 8.75 -7.65 -9.75
N THR A 183 9.76 -7.44 -10.60
CA THR A 183 10.73 -8.48 -10.94
C THR A 183 11.54 -8.89 -9.71
N GLY A 184 12.00 -7.92 -8.91
CA GLY A 184 12.71 -8.19 -7.65
C GLY A 184 11.87 -8.97 -6.64
N ILE A 185 10.59 -8.60 -6.47
CA ILE A 185 9.67 -9.34 -5.59
C ILE A 185 9.46 -10.77 -6.12
N ALA A 186 9.20 -10.92 -7.42
CA ALA A 186 8.95 -12.23 -8.02
C ALA A 186 10.13 -13.19 -7.92
N PHE A 187 11.37 -12.70 -8.05
CA PHE A 187 12.58 -13.54 -7.93
C PHE A 187 13.06 -13.69 -6.48
N SER A 188 12.83 -12.72 -5.60
CA SER A 188 13.32 -12.79 -4.21
C SER A 188 12.66 -13.91 -3.39
N LEU A 189 11.36 -14.19 -3.61
CA LEU A 189 10.63 -15.24 -2.89
C LEU A 189 11.17 -16.65 -3.18
N PRO A 190 11.29 -17.10 -4.45
CA PRO A 190 11.84 -18.43 -4.73
C PRO A 190 13.31 -18.56 -4.32
N ILE A 191 14.12 -17.53 -4.54
CA ILE A 191 15.53 -17.52 -4.10
C ILE A 191 15.60 -17.62 -2.56
N GLY A 192 14.74 -16.91 -1.84
CA GLY A 192 14.63 -16.98 -0.38
C GLY A 192 14.27 -18.38 0.12
N ILE A 193 13.32 -19.07 -0.53
CA ILE A 193 12.95 -20.45 -0.20
C ILE A 193 14.13 -21.40 -0.45
N CYS A 194 14.80 -21.29 -1.59
CA CYS A 194 15.97 -22.13 -1.90
C CYS A 194 17.09 -21.95 -0.87
N LEU A 195 17.39 -20.71 -0.47
CA LEU A 195 18.39 -20.44 0.56
C LEU A 195 17.97 -20.95 1.95
N ALA A 196 16.67 -20.90 2.27
CA ALA A 196 16.14 -21.40 3.54
C ALA A 196 16.14 -22.94 3.64
N LEU A 197 16.07 -23.65 2.50
CA LEU A 197 16.18 -25.11 2.40
C LEU A 197 17.62 -25.61 2.21
N GLY A 198 18.55 -24.72 1.85
CA GLY A 198 19.98 -25.03 1.73
C GLY A 198 20.74 -25.05 3.06
N ARG A 199 20.05 -24.83 4.19
CA ARG A 199 20.56 -25.07 5.55
C ARG A 199 20.19 -26.48 6.00
#